data_AF-A0A3S2MJP4-F1
#
_entry.id   AF-A0A3S2MJP4-F1
#
_cell.length_a   1.000
_cell.length_b   1.000
_cell.length_c   1.000
_cell.angle_alpha   90.00
_cell.angle_beta   90.00
_cell.angle_gamma   90.00
#
_symmetry.space_group_name_H-M   'P 1'
#
loop_
_entity.id
_entity.type
_entity.pdbx_description
1 polymer ?
#
loop_
_entity_poly.entity_id
_entity_poly.type
_entity_poly.pdbx_seq_one_letter_code
_entity_poly.pdbx_strand_id
1 'polypeptide(L)'
;MQLCLCVQLGCGHRCKQVCHPGECEEKCHQKVKLRCSCRRIKKEVPCSLSSQSSLQCDDVCREQRQRVSQLKEAELRAAEEEEQRRLQEELEAFEKRQQRGGRRNKRRRREEVDDEQERAARWRRRAAMVLVPLGGVLLSAAVYYLLSTA
;
A
#
# COMPACT_ATOMS: atom_id res chain seq x y z
N MET A 1 30.29 -40.06 44.56
CA MET A 1 29.95 -39.91 43.13
C MET A 1 29.34 -38.53 42.94
N GLN A 2 30.17 -37.49 42.83
CA GLN A 2 29.66 -36.11 42.81
C GLN A 2 29.39 -35.72 41.36
N LEU A 3 28.10 -35.56 41.07
CA LEU A 3 27.54 -35.27 39.76
C LEU A 3 28.20 -34.03 39.15
N CYS A 4 28.77 -34.25 37.96
CA CYS A 4 29.39 -33.24 37.11
C CYS A 4 28.29 -32.38 36.48
N LEU A 5 27.71 -31.45 37.26
CA LEU A 5 26.91 -30.38 36.68
C LEU A 5 27.86 -29.33 36.14
N CYS A 6 28.00 -29.30 34.81
CA CYS A 6 28.59 -28.20 34.05
C CYS A 6 27.78 -26.92 34.28
N VAL A 7 28.00 -26.26 35.42
CA VAL A 7 27.60 -24.87 35.63
C VAL A 7 28.24 -24.04 34.53
N GLN A 8 27.42 -23.27 33.82
CA GLN A 8 27.91 -22.26 32.88
C GLN A 8 28.75 -21.24 33.65
N LEU A 9 30.06 -21.47 33.70
CA LEU A 9 31.00 -20.48 34.17
C LEU A 9 30.92 -19.28 33.20
N GLY A 10 30.60 -18.09 33.72
CA GLY A 10 30.46 -16.86 32.93
C GLY A 10 31.72 -16.46 32.15
N CYS A 11 32.85 -17.11 32.40
CA CYS A 11 34.13 -16.87 31.77
C CYS A 11 34.37 -17.65 30.45
N GLY A 12 33.42 -18.46 29.97
CA GLY A 12 33.39 -18.96 28.59
C GLY A 12 34.59 -19.81 28.12
N HIS A 13 35.41 -20.34 29.03
CA HIS A 13 36.55 -21.21 28.72
C HIS A 13 36.51 -22.52 29.52
N ARG A 14 37.17 -23.56 29.01
CA ARG A 14 37.37 -24.83 29.74
C ARG A 14 38.56 -24.68 30.68
N CYS A 15 38.31 -24.57 31.98
CA CYS A 15 39.35 -24.50 32.99
C CYS A 15 40.06 -25.86 33.11
N LYS A 16 41.40 -25.85 33.24
CA LYS A 16 42.21 -27.06 33.50
C LYS A 16 42.31 -27.40 35.00
N GLN A 17 41.78 -26.55 35.87
CA GLN A 17 41.78 -26.72 37.33
C GLN A 17 40.59 -27.59 37.79
N VAL A 18 40.69 -28.13 39.00
CA VAL A 18 39.62 -28.94 39.64
C VAL A 18 38.34 -28.13 39.72
N CYS A 19 37.21 -28.72 39.31
CA CYS A 19 35.91 -28.06 39.31
C CYS A 19 35.55 -27.54 40.71
N HIS A 20 35.47 -26.22 40.86
CA HIS A 20 35.08 -25.55 42.10
C HIS A 20 33.73 -24.82 41.91
N PRO A 21 32.89 -24.76 42.95
CA PRO A 21 31.71 -23.90 42.94
C PRO A 21 32.16 -22.45 43.20
N GLY A 22 32.12 -21.59 42.17
CA GLY A 22 32.36 -20.14 42.34
C GLY A 22 33.24 -19.50 41.25
N GLU A 23 33.64 -18.25 41.49
CA GLU A 23 34.61 -17.52 40.68
C GLU A 23 35.97 -18.26 40.66
N CYS A 24 36.64 -18.30 39.52
CA CYS A 24 37.95 -18.96 39.40
C CYS A 24 38.99 -18.19 40.21
N GLU A 25 39.74 -18.88 41.07
CA GLU A 25 40.81 -18.28 41.88
C GLU A 25 41.84 -17.60 40.98
N GLU A 26 42.33 -16.42 41.40
CA GLU A 26 42.99 -15.29 40.68
C GLU A 26 44.12 -15.60 39.67
N LYS A 27 44.47 -16.86 39.41
CA LYS A 27 45.57 -17.33 38.56
C LYS A 27 45.11 -18.10 37.31
N CYS A 28 43.94 -17.77 36.74
CA CYS A 28 43.55 -18.35 35.46
C CYS A 28 44.28 -17.66 34.28
N HIS A 29 45.33 -18.32 33.77
CA HIS A 29 46.11 -17.88 32.60
C HIS A 29 45.42 -18.13 31.24
N GLN A 30 44.19 -18.66 31.23
CA GLN A 30 43.48 -18.95 29.99
C GLN A 30 43.01 -17.64 29.34
N LYS A 31 43.22 -17.50 28.02
CA LYS A 31 42.75 -16.34 27.26
C LYS A 31 41.28 -16.52 26.87
N VAL A 32 40.46 -15.52 27.17
CA VAL A 32 39.04 -15.45 26.79
C VAL A 32 38.84 -14.38 25.71
N LYS A 33 37.91 -14.64 24.79
CA LYS A 33 37.59 -13.72 23.68
C LYS A 33 36.40 -12.87 24.06
N LEU A 34 36.64 -11.63 24.49
CA LEU A 34 35.58 -10.66 24.73
C LEU A 34 35.17 -10.00 23.41
N ARG A 35 33.89 -9.64 23.31
CA ARG A 35 33.32 -8.93 22.16
C ARG A 35 32.54 -7.70 22.61
N CYS A 36 32.53 -6.63 21.81
CA CYS A 36 31.58 -5.53 22.02
C CYS A 36 30.13 -6.03 21.88
N SER A 37 29.15 -5.27 22.38
CA SER A 37 27.72 -5.53 22.16
C SER A 37 27.36 -5.63 20.67
N CYS A 38 28.08 -4.89 19.83
CA CYS A 38 28.01 -4.91 18.38
C CYS A 38 28.70 -6.10 17.69
N ARG A 39 29.45 -6.92 18.45
CA ARG A 39 30.32 -8.02 18.00
C ARG A 39 31.42 -7.68 16.96
N ARG A 40 31.62 -6.40 16.61
CA ARG A 40 32.69 -5.90 15.71
C ARG A 40 34.08 -6.06 16.31
N ILE A 41 34.28 -5.54 17.52
CA ILE A 41 35.57 -5.55 18.22
C ILE A 41 35.72 -6.89 18.94
N LYS A 42 36.88 -7.52 18.78
CA LYS A 42 37.29 -8.73 19.51
C LYS A 42 38.60 -8.45 20.22
N LYS A 43 38.66 -8.69 21.52
CA LYS A 43 39.90 -8.58 22.30
C LYS A 43 40.11 -9.86 23.08
N GLU A 44 41.34 -10.37 23.04
CA GLU A 44 41.73 -11.51 23.85
C GLU A 44 42.33 -10.98 25.15
N VAL A 45 41.72 -11.35 26.27
CA VAL A 45 42.19 -10.97 27.62
C VAL A 45 42.35 -12.23 28.47
N PRO A 46 43.26 -12.23 29.45
CA PRO A 46 43.31 -13.30 30.45
C PRO A 46 41.98 -13.39 31.20
N CYS A 47 41.55 -14.60 31.55
CA CYS A 47 40.32 -14.81 32.31
C CYS A 47 40.33 -14.05 33.64
N SER A 48 41.47 -13.97 34.33
CA SER A 48 41.60 -13.20 35.58
C SER A 48 41.25 -11.72 35.42
N LEU A 49 41.46 -11.15 34.24
CA LEU A 49 41.16 -9.74 33.95
C LEU A 49 39.80 -9.55 33.26
N SER A 50 39.10 -10.64 32.94
CA SER A 50 37.88 -10.60 32.13
C SER A 50 36.72 -9.87 32.80
N SER A 51 36.58 -9.98 34.11
CA SER A 51 35.56 -9.29 34.92
C SER A 51 35.81 -7.78 35.02
N GLN A 52 37.08 -7.36 34.94
CA GLN A 52 37.48 -5.95 35.00
C GLN A 52 37.53 -5.29 33.61
N SER A 53 37.68 -6.08 32.55
CA SER A 53 37.75 -5.58 31.17
C SER A 53 36.36 -5.57 30.52
N SER A 54 35.66 -4.44 30.60
CA SER A 54 34.46 -4.21 29.78
C SER A 54 34.86 -3.71 28.37
N LEU A 55 34.41 -4.41 27.32
CA LEU A 55 34.60 -3.93 25.95
C LEU A 55 33.45 -3.03 25.53
N GLN A 56 33.71 -1.72 25.51
CA GLN A 56 32.77 -0.73 24.98
C GLN A 56 32.85 -0.65 23.45
N CYS A 57 31.78 -0.13 22.84
CA CYS A 57 31.77 0.20 21.43
C CYS A 57 32.58 1.47 21.18
N ASP A 58 33.48 1.45 20.20
CA ASP A 58 34.14 2.66 19.68
C ASP A 58 33.22 3.46 18.76
N ASP A 59 33.66 4.65 18.35
CA ASP A 59 32.90 5.53 17.45
C ASP A 59 32.58 4.88 16.11
N VAL A 60 33.49 4.08 15.55
CA VAL A 60 33.24 3.31 14.32
C VAL A 60 32.11 2.28 14.50
N CYS A 61 31.98 1.68 15.69
CA CYS A 61 30.87 0.77 15.98
C CYS A 61 29.53 1.53 16.01
N ARG A 62 29.52 2.71 16.63
CA ARG A 62 28.35 3.57 16.74
C ARG A 62 27.90 4.05 15.36
N GLU A 63 28.85 4.53 14.56
CA GLU A 63 28.60 5.03 13.21
C GLU A 63 28.05 3.94 12.29
N GLN A 64 28.63 2.74 12.28
CA GLN A 64 28.09 1.64 11.49
C GLN A 64 26.65 1.29 11.89
N ARG A 65 26.35 1.25 13.20
CA ARG A 65 25.00 0.96 13.68
C ARG A 65 24.01 2.05 13.25
N GLN A 66 24.43 3.31 13.30
CA GLN A 66 23.62 4.45 12.83
C GLN A 66 23.37 4.38 11.33
N ARG A 67 24.40 4.14 10.52
CA ARG A 67 24.25 3.99 9.05
C ARG A 67 23.30 2.86 8.68
N VAL A 68 23.42 1.69 9.33
CA VAL A 68 22.50 0.57 9.10
C VAL A 68 21.07 0.91 9.52
N SER A 69 20.89 1.62 10.64
CA SER A 69 19.56 2.10 11.06
C SER A 69 18.96 3.06 10.04
N GLN A 70 19.73 4.06 9.61
CA GLN A 70 19.29 5.07 8.65
C GLN A 70 18.93 4.46 7.30
N LEU A 71 19.72 3.50 6.80
CA LEU A 71 19.40 2.79 5.56
C LEU A 71 18.11 1.99 5.67
N LYS A 72 17.88 1.30 6.79
CA LYS A 72 16.63 0.58 7.03
C LYS A 72 15.43 1.51 7.12
N GLU A 73 15.57 2.64 7.83
CA GLU A 73 14.51 3.64 7.92
C GLU A 73 14.22 4.27 6.55
N ALA A 74 15.25 4.54 5.75
CA ALA A 74 15.08 5.05 4.39
C ALA A 74 14.41 4.02 3.46
N GLU A 75 14.78 2.75 3.55
CA GLU A 75 14.16 1.66 2.79
C GLU A 75 12.69 1.48 3.18
N LEU A 76 12.37 1.52 4.48
CA LEU A 76 11.00 1.45 4.98
C LEU A 76 10.17 2.63 4.46
N ARG A 77 10.69 3.87 4.55
CA ARG A 77 10.00 5.05 4.01
C ARG A 77 9.78 4.97 2.50
N ALA A 78 10.78 4.52 1.74
CA ALA A 78 10.65 4.34 0.30
C ALA A 78 9.59 3.27 -0.05
N ALA A 79 9.52 2.19 0.73
CA ALA A 79 8.49 1.17 0.56
C ALA A 79 7.09 1.70 0.88
N GLU A 80 6.93 2.47 1.96
CA GLU A 80 5.68 3.13 2.33
C GLU A 80 5.23 4.14 1.25
N GLU A 81 6.14 4.95 0.72
CA GLU A 81 5.86 5.89 -0.37
C GLU A 81 5.44 5.17 -1.66
N GLU A 82 6.07 4.05 -2.00
CA GLU A 82 5.67 3.24 -3.16
C GLU A 82 4.28 2.64 -2.97
N GLU A 83 3.98 2.11 -1.79
CA GLU A 83 2.65 1.58 -1.46
C GLU A 83 1.57 2.67 -1.55
N GLN A 84 1.84 3.85 -0.98
CA GLN A 84 0.93 5.00 -1.07
C GLN A 84 0.69 5.44 -2.52
N ARG A 85 1.74 5.47 -3.34
CA ARG A 85 1.61 5.79 -4.78
C ARG A 85 0.76 4.74 -5.51
N ARG A 86 0.98 3.45 -5.25
CA ARG A 86 0.16 2.38 -5.84
C ARG A 86 -1.30 2.50 -5.43
N LEU A 87 -1.58 2.75 -4.15
CA LEU A 87 -2.93 2.95 -3.64
C LEU A 87 -3.61 4.16 -4.29
N GLN A 88 -2.88 5.26 -4.44
CA GLN A 88 -3.39 6.45 -5.12
C GLN A 88 -3.72 6.16 -6.60
N GLU A 89 -2.84 5.47 -7.33
CA GLU A 89 -3.08 5.06 -8.71
C GLU A 89 -4.31 4.13 -8.84
N GLU A 90 -4.53 3.24 -7.88
CA GLU A 90 -5.72 2.38 -7.82
C GLU A 90 -7.01 3.19 -7.58
N LEU A 91 -6.99 4.15 -6.65
CA LEU A 91 -8.11 5.04 -6.38
C LEU A 91 -8.45 5.88 -7.62
N GLU A 92 -7.45 6.47 -8.27
CA GLU A 92 -7.63 7.23 -9.52
C GLU A 92 -8.20 6.35 -10.66
N ALA A 93 -7.74 5.10 -10.76
CA ALA A 93 -8.27 4.14 -11.72
C ALA A 93 -9.73 3.79 -11.42
N PHE A 94 -10.08 3.64 -10.15
CA PHE A 94 -11.44 3.37 -9.70
C PHE A 94 -12.38 4.55 -9.99
N GLU A 95 -11.98 5.77 -9.67
CA GLU A 95 -12.73 6.99 -9.98
C GLU A 95 -12.96 7.14 -11.48
N LYS A 96 -11.92 6.92 -12.31
CA LYS A 96 -12.07 6.94 -13.78
C LYS A 96 -13.07 5.88 -14.28
N ARG A 97 -13.10 4.68 -13.68
CA ARG A 97 -14.09 3.65 -14.02
C ARG A 97 -15.49 4.08 -13.63
N GLN A 98 -15.69 4.64 -12.43
CA GLN A 98 -16.99 5.13 -11.98
C GLN A 98 -17.50 6.28 -12.86
N GLN A 99 -16.65 7.27 -13.15
CA GLN A 99 -17.01 8.40 -14.02
C GLN A 99 -17.38 7.95 -15.44
N ARG A 100 -16.67 6.96 -15.99
CA ARG A 100 -17.01 6.36 -17.31
C ARG A 100 -18.38 5.66 -17.28
N GLY A 101 -18.69 4.92 -16.23
CA GLY A 101 -19.99 4.26 -16.06
C GLY A 101 -21.14 5.27 -16.01
N GLY A 102 -21.01 6.32 -15.18
CA GLY A 102 -22.01 7.38 -15.06
C GLY A 102 -22.18 8.20 -16.35
N ARG A 103 -21.08 8.57 -17.02
CA ARG A 103 -21.12 9.33 -18.28
C ARG A 103 -21.70 8.53 -19.44
N ARG A 104 -21.43 7.22 -19.51
CA ARG A 104 -22.01 6.32 -20.52
C ARG A 104 -23.52 6.18 -20.34
N ASN A 105 -24.00 6.04 -19.10
CA ASN A 105 -25.44 6.00 -18.82
C ASN A 105 -26.12 7.34 -19.17
N LYS A 106 -25.53 8.47 -18.75
CA LYS A 106 -26.04 9.81 -19.08
C LYS A 106 -26.08 10.08 -20.59
N ARG A 107 -25.08 9.63 -21.34
CA ARG A 107 -25.03 9.76 -22.81
C ARG A 107 -26.12 8.93 -23.47
N ARG A 108 -26.26 7.65 -23.09
CA ARG A 108 -27.28 6.76 -23.63
C ARG A 108 -28.70 7.31 -23.42
N ARG A 109 -28.98 7.81 -22.21
CA ARG A 109 -30.28 8.43 -21.90
C ARG A 109 -30.55 9.68 -22.76
N ARG A 110 -29.53 10.48 -23.07
CA ARG A 110 -29.68 11.66 -23.93
C ARG A 110 -29.96 11.25 -25.39
N GLU A 111 -29.24 10.25 -25.90
CA GLU A 111 -29.46 9.71 -27.25
C GLU A 111 -30.88 9.13 -27.37
N GLU A 112 -31.34 8.35 -26.38
CA GLU A 112 -32.71 7.80 -26.35
C GLU A 112 -33.79 8.90 -26.38
N VAL A 113 -33.60 10.00 -25.64
CA VAL A 113 -34.54 11.14 -25.64
C VAL A 113 -34.53 11.90 -26.98
N ASP A 114 -33.37 12.04 -27.62
CA ASP A 114 -33.24 12.70 -28.92
C ASP A 114 -33.97 11.89 -30.01
N ASP A 115 -33.78 10.57 -30.03
CA ASP A 115 -34.47 9.64 -30.92
C ASP A 115 -36.00 9.71 -30.78
N GLU A 116 -36.52 9.79 -29.55
CA GLU A 116 -37.96 9.93 -29.27
C GLU A 116 -38.51 11.27 -29.78
N GLN A 117 -37.81 12.38 -29.52
CA GLN A 117 -38.21 13.70 -30.00
C GLN A 117 -38.24 13.76 -31.53
N GLU A 118 -37.22 13.19 -32.19
CA GLU A 118 -37.19 13.12 -33.64
C GLU A 118 -38.32 12.26 -34.21
N ARG A 119 -38.62 11.10 -33.60
CA ARG A 119 -39.75 10.24 -34.00
C ARG A 119 -41.08 10.98 -33.86
N ALA A 120 -41.29 11.69 -32.75
CA ALA A 120 -42.49 12.49 -32.52
C ALA A 120 -42.61 13.64 -33.53
N ALA A 121 -41.50 14.33 -33.85
CA ALA A 121 -41.47 15.37 -34.86
C ALA A 121 -41.75 14.83 -36.28
N ARG A 122 -41.19 13.68 -36.64
CA ARG A 122 -41.48 12.98 -37.90
C ARG A 122 -42.95 12.58 -37.98
N TRP A 123 -43.54 12.04 -36.91
CA TRP A 123 -44.96 11.68 -36.87
C TRP A 123 -45.87 12.90 -37.01
N ARG A 124 -45.62 13.98 -36.27
CA ARG A 124 -46.38 15.25 -36.39
C ARG A 124 -46.36 15.80 -37.81
N ARG A 125 -45.19 15.80 -38.48
CA ARG A 125 -45.07 16.26 -39.87
C ARG A 125 -45.89 15.40 -40.83
N ARG A 126 -45.83 14.07 -40.70
CA ARG A 126 -46.64 13.16 -41.53
C ARG A 126 -48.14 13.34 -41.25
N ALA A 127 -48.54 13.45 -39.99
CA ALA A 127 -49.92 13.68 -39.61
C ALA A 127 -50.44 15.00 -40.19
N ALA A 128 -49.67 16.09 -40.08
CA ALA A 128 -50.03 17.38 -40.68
C ALA A 128 -50.16 17.30 -42.21
N MET A 129 -49.24 16.58 -42.88
CA MET A 129 -49.29 16.39 -44.34
C MET A 129 -50.56 15.67 -44.82
N VAL A 130 -51.19 14.86 -43.96
CA VAL A 130 -52.45 14.16 -44.27
C VAL A 130 -53.67 14.95 -43.79
N LEU A 131 -53.63 15.50 -42.58
CA LEU A 131 -54.78 16.17 -41.97
C LEU A 131 -55.08 17.53 -42.60
N VAL A 132 -54.06 18.28 -43.03
CA VAL A 132 -54.24 19.59 -43.68
C VAL A 132 -55.02 19.49 -45.00
N PRO A 133 -54.64 18.64 -45.98
CA PRO A 133 -55.41 18.52 -47.22
C PRO A 133 -56.80 17.90 -46.98
N LEU A 134 -56.92 16.91 -46.09
CA LEU A 134 -58.22 16.30 -45.76
C LEU A 134 -59.18 17.35 -45.16
N GLY A 135 -58.69 18.15 -44.21
CA GLY A 135 -59.42 19.26 -43.63
C GLY A 135 -59.79 20.32 -44.67
N GLY A 136 -58.86 20.65 -45.58
CA GLY A 136 -59.11 21.57 -46.69
C GLY A 136 -60.23 21.09 -47.62
N VAL A 137 -60.24 19.82 -48.00
CA VAL A 137 -61.30 19.22 -48.82
C VAL A 137 -62.64 19.27 -48.10
N LEU A 138 -62.70 18.85 -46.83
CA LEU A 138 -63.94 18.87 -46.04
C LEU A 138 -64.50 20.29 -45.88
N LEU A 139 -63.64 21.27 -45.59
CA LEU A 139 -64.05 22.68 -45.50
C LEU A 139 -64.56 23.21 -46.84
N SER A 140 -63.87 22.90 -47.94
CA SER A 140 -64.32 23.32 -49.27
C SER A 140 -65.68 22.72 -49.64
N ALA A 141 -65.91 21.44 -49.32
CA ALA A 141 -67.19 20.78 -49.54
C ALA A 141 -68.30 21.39 -48.67
N ALA A 142 -68.04 21.64 -47.38
CA ALA A 142 -69.00 22.26 -46.49
C ALA A 142 -69.42 23.66 -46.96
N VAL A 143 -68.47 24.48 -47.38
CA VAL A 143 -68.74 25.81 -47.96
C VAL A 143 -69.56 25.68 -49.24
N TYR A 144 -69.20 24.75 -50.12
CA TYR A 144 -69.97 24.48 -51.34
C TYR A 144 -71.41 24.09 -51.03
N TYR A 145 -71.63 23.17 -50.08
CA TYR A 145 -72.98 22.76 -49.67
C TYR A 145 -73.79 23.95 -49.16
N LEU A 146 -73.24 24.74 -48.24
CA LEU A 146 -73.92 25.92 -47.68
C LEU A 146 -74.30 26.94 -48.76
N LEU A 147 -73.40 27.20 -49.72
CA LEU A 147 -73.67 28.11 -50.83
C LEU A 147 -74.66 27.55 -51.85
N SER A 148 -74.74 26.22 -51.98
CA SER A 148 -75.67 25.56 -52.92
C SER A 148 -77.07 25.36 -52.36
N THR A 149 -77.22 25.34 -51.03
CA THR A 149 -78.52 25.20 -50.34
C THR A 149 -79.14 26.53 -49.94
N ALA A 150 -78.40 27.63 -50.05
CA ALA A 150 -78.87 29.00 -49.86
C ALA A 150 -79.41 29.56 -51.18
#